data_AF-A0A848I2J0-F1
#
_entry.id   AF-A0A848I2J0-F1
#
_cell.length_a   1.000
_cell.length_b   1.000
_cell.length_c   1.000
_cell.angle_alpha   90.00
_cell.angle_beta   90.00
_cell.angle_gamma   90.00
#
_symmetry.space_group_name_H-M   'P 1'
#
loop_
_entity.id
_entity.type
_entity.pdbx_description
1 polymer ?
#
loop_
_entity_poly.entity_id
_entity_poly.type
_entity_poly.pdbx_seq_one_letter_code
_entity_poly.pdbx_strand_id
1 'polypeptide(L)'
;MVQIHPQARTTPAVRAEIARSTEPASVVAKRYGISDETVRKWRKRGEQAILDRPSRPHRLAWRMNEEERAIICAVRRATGFALDDLTFVLRHFLPHLNRDSIYRVLKVEGLNRRPPKPTAQPRKGQGRFQDYDLGFVHIDVKHLPKLRTA
;
A
#
# COMPACT_ATOMS: atom_id res chain seq x y z
N MET A 1 -1.87 -9.47 -23.82
CA MET A 1 -0.58 -9.65 -24.54
C MET A 1 0.51 -9.78 -23.49
N VAL A 2 1.25 -10.89 -23.44
CA VAL A 2 2.32 -11.09 -22.44
C VAL A 2 3.50 -10.24 -22.87
N GLN A 3 3.95 -9.31 -22.01
CA GLN A 3 5.18 -8.56 -22.28
C GLN A 3 6.38 -9.49 -22.10
N ILE A 4 7.09 -9.77 -23.19
CA ILE A 4 8.24 -10.65 -23.22
C ILE A 4 9.39 -9.89 -23.84
N HIS A 5 10.57 -9.97 -23.23
CA HIS A 5 11.78 -9.39 -23.80
C HIS A 5 12.10 -10.06 -25.16
N PRO A 6 12.45 -9.31 -26.22
CA PRO A 6 12.70 -9.88 -27.55
C PRO A 6 13.73 -11.01 -27.59
N GLN A 7 14.71 -10.98 -26.67
CA GLN A 7 15.77 -11.97 -26.56
C GLN A 7 15.49 -13.07 -25.49
N ALA A 8 14.27 -13.15 -24.96
CA ALA A 8 13.95 -14.15 -23.94
C ALA A 8 13.98 -15.57 -24.53
N ARG A 9 14.92 -16.41 -24.07
CA ARG A 9 15.03 -17.81 -24.51
C ARG A 9 13.86 -18.69 -24.05
N THR A 10 13.31 -18.42 -22.87
CA THR A 10 12.16 -19.16 -22.32
C THR A 10 10.86 -18.38 -22.50
N THR A 11 10.34 -18.33 -23.72
CA THR A 11 9.01 -17.78 -24.01
C THR A 11 7.91 -18.71 -23.48
N PRO A 12 6.65 -18.25 -23.35
CA PRO A 12 5.53 -19.12 -22.97
C PRO A 12 5.40 -20.37 -23.85
N ALA A 13 5.61 -20.24 -25.16
CA ALA A 13 5.59 -21.38 -26.08
C ALA A 13 6.69 -22.41 -25.75
N VAL A 14 7.94 -21.94 -25.57
CA VAL A 14 9.08 -22.80 -25.20
C VAL A 14 8.85 -23.45 -23.83
N ARG A 15 8.31 -22.74 -22.85
CA ARG A 15 7.99 -23.27 -21.52
C ARG A 15 6.93 -24.38 -21.58
N ALA A 16 5.91 -24.24 -22.45
CA ALA A 16 4.90 -25.26 -22.69
C ALA A 16 5.52 -26.53 -23.31
N GLU A 17 6.44 -26.35 -24.25
CA GLU A 17 7.17 -27.45 -24.87
C GLU A 17 8.07 -28.19 -23.87
N ILE A 18 8.82 -27.43 -23.05
CA ILE A 18 9.64 -27.99 -21.96
C ILE A 18 8.79 -28.79 -20.97
N ALA A 19 7.61 -28.29 -20.63
CA ALA A 19 6.70 -28.95 -19.69
C ALA A 19 6.16 -30.30 -20.24
N ARG A 20 5.94 -30.40 -21.55
CA ARG A 20 5.50 -31.63 -22.24
C ARG A 20 6.61 -32.62 -22.54
N SER A 21 7.83 -32.13 -22.73
CA SER A 21 8.95 -32.97 -23.17
C SER A 21 9.32 -34.01 -22.10
N THR A 22 9.42 -35.27 -22.52
CA THR A 22 9.92 -36.41 -21.72
C THR A 22 11.42 -36.67 -21.92
N GLU A 23 12.09 -35.92 -22.80
CA GLU A 23 13.50 -36.08 -23.12
C GLU A 23 14.42 -35.81 -21.89
N PRO A 24 15.68 -36.25 -21.88
CA PRO A 24 16.61 -35.88 -20.82
C PRO A 24 16.77 -34.35 -20.70
N ALA A 25 16.87 -33.83 -19.47
CA ALA A 25 16.93 -32.39 -19.23
C ALA A 25 18.09 -31.71 -19.97
N SER A 26 19.23 -32.40 -20.09
CA SER A 26 20.42 -31.94 -20.79
C SER A 26 20.22 -31.76 -22.30
N VAL A 27 19.38 -32.59 -22.93
CA VAL A 27 19.05 -32.49 -24.37
C VAL A 27 18.22 -31.24 -24.62
N VAL A 28 17.18 -31.05 -23.81
CA VAL A 28 16.30 -29.87 -23.86
C VAL A 28 17.08 -28.58 -23.54
N ALA A 29 17.96 -28.63 -22.54
CA ALA A 29 18.80 -27.52 -22.14
C ALA A 29 19.73 -27.07 -23.28
N LYS A 30 20.39 -28.01 -23.95
CA LYS A 30 21.23 -27.73 -25.14
C LYS A 30 20.41 -27.15 -26.30
N ARG A 31 19.22 -27.72 -26.58
CA ARG A 31 18.33 -27.26 -27.66
C ARG A 31 17.97 -25.78 -27.54
N TYR A 32 17.59 -25.33 -26.34
CA TYR A 32 17.16 -23.95 -26.11
C TYR A 32 18.26 -23.02 -25.55
N GLY A 33 19.48 -23.54 -25.35
CA GLY A 33 20.57 -22.77 -24.76
C GLY A 33 20.25 -22.25 -23.34
N ILE A 34 19.69 -23.10 -22.50
CA ILE A 34 19.30 -22.81 -21.10
C ILE A 34 19.97 -23.81 -20.15
N SER A 35 19.89 -23.58 -18.83
CA SER A 35 20.37 -24.54 -17.84
C SER A 35 19.41 -25.70 -17.62
N ASP A 36 19.95 -26.86 -17.22
CA ASP A 36 19.17 -28.03 -16.81
C ASP A 36 18.20 -27.70 -15.67
N GLU A 37 18.58 -26.83 -14.73
CA GLU A 37 17.74 -26.36 -13.62
C GLU A 37 16.51 -25.61 -14.13
N THR A 38 16.67 -24.84 -15.20
CA THR A 38 15.56 -24.13 -15.85
C THR A 38 14.58 -25.14 -16.46
N VAL A 39 15.09 -26.19 -17.11
CA VAL A 39 14.26 -27.28 -17.64
C VAL A 39 13.50 -28.00 -16.52
N ARG A 40 14.20 -28.44 -15.47
CA ARG A 40 13.59 -29.12 -14.31
C ARG A 40 12.54 -28.23 -13.63
N LYS A 41 12.79 -26.93 -13.49
CA LYS A 41 11.85 -25.95 -12.93
C LYS A 41 10.55 -25.87 -13.75
N TRP A 42 10.64 -25.75 -15.06
CA TRP A 42 9.45 -25.64 -15.92
C TRP A 42 8.68 -26.95 -16.03
N ARG A 43 9.35 -28.10 -16.03
CA ARG A 43 8.70 -29.41 -15.90
C ARG A 43 7.94 -29.56 -14.58
N LYS A 44 8.57 -29.21 -13.45
CA LYS A 44 7.92 -29.26 -12.13
C LYS A 44 6.70 -28.34 -12.03
N ARG A 45 6.67 -27.24 -12.79
CA ARG A 45 5.51 -26.33 -12.85
C ARG A 45 4.37 -26.92 -13.68
N GLY A 46 4.68 -27.63 -14.76
CA GLY A 46 3.70 -28.26 -15.65
C GLY A 46 3.04 -27.29 -16.63
N GLU A 47 2.27 -27.83 -17.57
CA GLU A 47 1.59 -27.08 -18.65
C GLU A 47 0.60 -26.04 -18.13
N GLN A 48 -0.02 -26.30 -16.97
CA GLN A 48 -1.00 -25.39 -16.37
C GLN A 48 -0.35 -24.12 -15.78
N ALA A 49 0.98 -24.03 -15.70
CA ALA A 49 1.70 -22.93 -15.05
C ALA A 49 2.89 -22.39 -15.89
N ILE A 50 2.62 -22.08 -17.16
CA ILE A 50 3.57 -21.53 -18.14
C ILE A 50 3.94 -20.06 -17.87
N LEU A 51 3.01 -19.30 -17.28
CA LEU A 51 3.22 -17.89 -16.97
C LEU A 51 4.12 -17.72 -15.75
N ASP A 52 4.79 -16.57 -15.68
CA ASP A 52 5.60 -16.25 -14.50
C ASP A 52 4.73 -16.05 -13.27
N ARG A 53 5.11 -16.74 -12.20
CA ARG A 53 4.55 -16.49 -10.87
C ARG A 53 5.04 -15.13 -10.40
N PRO A 54 4.21 -14.41 -9.62
CA PRO A 54 4.64 -13.13 -9.10
C PRO A 54 5.85 -13.34 -8.16
N SER A 55 6.88 -12.51 -8.30
CA SER A 55 8.06 -12.50 -7.43
C SER A 55 7.79 -11.93 -6.04
N ARG A 56 6.56 -11.47 -5.80
CA ARG A 56 6.15 -10.92 -4.51
C ARG A 56 6.24 -12.00 -3.42
N PRO A 57 6.80 -11.68 -2.24
CA PRO A 57 6.80 -12.60 -1.10
C PRO A 57 5.39 -13.11 -0.80
N HIS A 58 5.25 -14.44 -0.65
CA HIS A 58 3.96 -15.06 -0.29
C HIS A 58 3.49 -14.62 1.10
N ARG A 59 4.44 -14.42 2.02
CA ARG A 59 4.22 -13.89 3.36
C ARG A 59 4.96 -12.57 3.50
N LEU A 60 4.22 -11.51 3.73
CA LEU A 60 4.78 -10.21 4.07
C LEU A 60 4.94 -10.17 5.58
N ALA A 61 6.15 -9.93 6.08
CA ALA A 61 6.46 -9.92 7.52
C ALA A 61 5.62 -8.87 8.29
N TRP A 62 5.13 -7.85 7.60
CA TRP A 62 4.26 -6.82 8.15
C TRP A 62 2.77 -7.17 8.08
N ARG A 63 2.35 -8.42 7.80
CA ARG A 63 0.92 -8.79 7.84
C ARG A 63 0.40 -8.66 9.28
N MET A 64 0.01 -7.43 9.58
CA MET A 64 -0.98 -7.02 10.57
C MET A 64 -2.10 -8.05 10.58
N ASN A 65 -2.49 -8.52 11.76
CA ASN A 65 -3.62 -9.43 11.88
C ASN A 65 -4.92 -8.71 11.44
N GLU A 66 -5.97 -9.48 11.19
CA GLU A 66 -7.24 -8.92 10.70
C GLU A 66 -7.89 -7.99 11.74
N GLU A 67 -7.71 -8.29 13.02
CA GLU A 67 -8.28 -7.53 14.14
C GLU A 67 -7.64 -6.13 14.26
N GLU A 68 -6.32 -6.03 14.22
CA GLU A 68 -5.56 -4.78 14.22
C GLU A 68 -5.94 -3.91 13.01
N ARG A 69 -6.13 -4.53 11.84
CA ARG A 69 -6.62 -3.83 10.65
C ARG A 69 -8.00 -3.24 10.89
N ALA A 70 -8.91 -4.03 11.46
CA ALA A 70 -10.26 -3.58 11.79
C ALA A 70 -10.22 -2.41 12.80
N ILE A 71 -9.37 -2.49 13.83
CA ILE A 71 -9.18 -1.43 14.83
C ILE A 71 -8.68 -0.14 14.15
N ILE A 72 -7.63 -0.21 13.33
CA ILE A 72 -7.10 0.96 12.60
C ILE A 72 -8.20 1.63 11.78
N CYS A 73 -8.97 0.84 11.02
CA CYS A 73 -10.05 1.34 10.18
C CYS A 73 -11.20 1.95 10.99
N ALA A 74 -11.60 1.31 12.09
CA ALA A 74 -12.65 1.79 12.96
C ALA A 74 -12.28 3.14 13.59
N VAL A 75 -11.08 3.25 14.18
CA VAL A 75 -10.60 4.49 14.80
C VAL A 75 -10.45 5.60 13.76
N ARG A 76 -9.92 5.31 12.56
CA ARG A 76 -9.83 6.30 11.48
C ARG A 76 -11.20 6.84 11.06
N ARG A 77 -12.21 5.97 10.90
CA ARG A 77 -13.56 6.37 10.51
C ARG A 77 -14.26 7.18 11.61
N ALA A 78 -14.09 6.79 12.87
CA ALA A 78 -14.71 7.46 14.01
C ALA A 78 -14.11 8.86 14.27
N THR A 79 -12.80 9.01 14.12
CA THR A 79 -12.08 10.23 14.55
C THR A 79 -11.71 11.19 13.41
N GLY A 80 -11.50 10.68 12.20
CA GLY A 80 -10.97 11.49 11.09
C GLY A 80 -9.55 12.07 11.34
N PHE A 81 -8.84 11.54 12.33
CA PHE A 81 -7.50 11.97 12.74
C PHE A 81 -6.49 11.93 11.60
N ALA A 82 -5.51 12.84 11.62
CA ALA A 82 -4.38 12.76 10.69
C ALA A 82 -3.57 11.49 10.97
N LEU A 83 -2.70 11.09 10.03
CA LEU A 83 -1.92 9.86 10.17
C LEU A 83 -1.06 9.86 11.44
N ASP A 84 -0.46 11.00 11.79
CA ASP A 84 0.41 11.14 12.96
C ASP A 84 -0.40 11.05 14.26
N ASP A 85 -1.53 11.76 14.36
CA ASP A 85 -2.44 11.69 15.49
C ASP A 85 -3.00 10.27 15.69
N LEU A 86 -3.41 9.63 14.60
CA LEU A 86 -3.90 8.24 14.62
C LEU A 86 -2.79 7.29 15.08
N THR A 87 -1.55 7.50 14.62
CA THR A 87 -0.39 6.70 15.03
C THR A 87 -0.11 6.86 16.51
N PHE A 88 -0.17 8.09 17.02
CA PHE A 88 0.04 8.39 18.43
C PHE A 88 -1.01 7.67 19.30
N VAL A 89 -2.29 7.77 18.95
CA VAL A 89 -3.38 7.13 19.68
C VAL A 89 -3.29 5.61 19.64
N LEU A 90 -3.09 5.04 18.44
CA LEU A 90 -3.06 3.58 18.29
C LEU A 90 -1.84 2.94 18.96
N ARG A 91 -0.68 3.61 18.97
CA ARG A 91 0.52 3.09 19.64
C ARG A 91 0.35 2.93 21.15
N HIS A 92 -0.55 3.70 21.77
CA HIS A 92 -0.83 3.54 23.18
C HIS A 92 -1.41 2.15 23.51
N PHE A 93 -2.22 1.59 22.60
CA PHE A 93 -2.89 0.30 22.77
C PHE A 93 -2.21 -0.85 22.01
N LEU A 94 -1.54 -0.53 20.90
CA LEU A 94 -0.88 -1.47 19.99
C LEU A 94 0.56 -0.99 19.72
N PRO A 95 1.48 -1.19 20.68
CA PRO A 95 2.80 -0.54 20.69
C PRO A 95 3.74 -1.03 19.57
N HIS A 96 3.51 -2.23 19.04
CA HIS A 96 4.24 -2.79 17.91
C HIS A 96 3.87 -2.14 16.57
N LEU A 97 2.78 -1.37 16.51
CA LEU A 97 2.42 -0.64 15.30
C LEU A 97 3.38 0.51 15.04
N ASN A 98 3.73 0.68 13.77
CA ASN A 98 4.45 1.84 13.31
C ASN A 98 3.61 2.66 12.32
N ARG A 99 4.04 3.89 12.10
CA ARG A 99 3.36 4.84 11.21
C ARG A 99 3.13 4.27 9.81
N ASP A 100 4.13 3.57 9.27
CA ASP A 100 4.10 3.03 7.91
C ASP A 100 3.15 1.84 7.78
N SER A 101 3.07 0.97 8.79
CA SER A 101 2.14 -0.15 8.82
C SER A 101 0.70 0.35 8.86
N ILE A 102 0.43 1.38 9.67
CA ILE A 102 -0.87 2.05 9.73
C ILE A 102 -1.19 2.68 8.37
N TYR A 103 -0.27 3.45 7.78
CA TYR A 103 -0.47 4.06 6.48
C TYR A 103 -0.76 3.03 5.37
N ARG A 104 -0.05 1.90 5.35
CA ARG A 104 -0.26 0.83 4.36
C ARG A 104 -1.66 0.23 4.50
N VAL A 105 -2.14 0.01 5.73
CA VAL A 105 -3.53 -0.44 5.96
C VAL A 105 -4.51 0.60 5.42
N LEU A 106 -4.37 1.87 5.80
CA LEU A 106 -5.25 2.93 5.30
C LEU A 106 -5.24 3.05 3.77
N LYS A 107 -4.09 2.84 3.11
CA LYS A 107 -3.97 2.89 1.65
C LYS A 107 -4.68 1.71 0.99
N VAL A 108 -4.55 0.50 1.53
CA VAL A 108 -5.24 -0.70 1.02
C VAL A 108 -6.75 -0.57 1.19
N GLU A 109 -7.19 -0.01 2.30
CA GLU A 109 -8.61 0.16 2.66
C GLU A 109 -9.25 1.43 2.07
N GLY A 110 -8.51 2.22 1.30
CA GLY A 110 -9.01 3.47 0.69
C GLY A 110 -9.27 4.62 1.68
N LEU A 111 -8.79 4.51 2.92
CA LEU A 111 -8.97 5.48 4.01
C LEU A 111 -7.80 6.45 4.18
N ASN A 112 -6.82 6.44 3.28
CA ASN A 112 -5.63 7.30 3.34
C ASN A 112 -5.98 8.80 3.24
N ARG A 113 -7.05 9.14 2.51
CA ARG A 113 -7.57 10.50 2.44
C ARG A 113 -8.52 10.76 3.61
N ARG A 114 -8.47 11.97 4.16
CA ARG A 114 -9.41 12.39 5.21
C ARG A 114 -10.75 12.72 4.55
N PRO A 115 -11.88 12.45 5.22
CA PRO A 115 -13.16 12.95 4.74
C PRO A 115 -13.06 14.48 4.59
N PRO A 116 -13.64 15.06 3.53
CA PRO A 116 -13.70 16.50 3.38
C PRO A 116 -14.40 17.10 4.60
N LYS A 117 -13.89 18.21 5.12
CA LYS A 117 -14.59 18.95 6.18
C LYS A 117 -15.98 19.33 5.63
N PRO A 118 -17.06 19.19 6.43
CA PRO A 118 -18.37 19.65 6.00
C PRO A 118 -18.28 21.13 5.60
N THR A 119 -18.67 21.42 4.36
CA THR A 119 -18.56 22.72 3.68
C THR A 119 -19.50 23.79 4.24
N ALA A 120 -20.18 23.52 5.35
CA ALA A 120 -21.00 24.49 6.07
C ALA A 120 -20.16 25.53 6.85
N GLN A 121 -18.89 25.71 6.49
CA GLN A 121 -18.12 26.84 7.00
C GLN A 121 -18.47 28.07 6.15
N PRO A 122 -19.05 29.11 6.76
CA PRO A 122 -19.34 30.34 6.05
C PRO A 122 -18.07 30.89 5.40
N ARG A 123 -18.21 31.55 4.25
CA ARG A 123 -17.08 32.18 3.54
C ARG A 123 -16.27 33.03 4.52
N LYS A 124 -14.95 33.10 4.33
CA LYS A 124 -14.02 33.86 5.19
C LYS A 124 -14.57 35.29 5.38
N GLY A 125 -14.89 35.65 6.63
CA GLY A 125 -15.51 36.95 7.00
C GLY A 125 -17.04 36.97 7.10
N GLN A 126 -17.75 35.88 6.78
CA GLN A 126 -19.21 35.76 6.82
C GLN A 126 -19.72 34.82 7.93
N GLY A 127 -18.83 34.38 8.83
CA GLY A 127 -19.18 33.49 9.93
C GLY A 127 -19.55 34.24 11.20
N ARG A 128 -20.51 33.70 11.95
CA ARG A 128 -20.73 34.07 13.34
C ARG A 128 -19.79 33.26 14.22
N PHE A 129 -19.39 33.82 15.36
CA PHE A 129 -18.72 33.05 16.39
C PHE A 129 -19.61 31.88 16.80
N GLN A 130 -19.01 30.71 17.03
CA GLN A 130 -19.73 29.59 17.63
C GLN A 130 -20.01 29.92 19.09
N ASP A 131 -21.22 29.62 19.55
CA ASP A 131 -21.55 29.66 20.97
C ASP A 131 -20.86 28.45 21.63
N TYR A 132 -19.86 28.72 22.46
CA TYR A 132 -19.15 27.72 23.25
C TYR A 132 -19.58 27.83 24.71
N ASP A 133 -19.65 26.70 25.42
CA ASP A 133 -19.82 26.67 26.87
C ASP A 133 -18.63 27.34 27.58
N LEU A 134 -18.77 27.65 28.87
CA LEU A 134 -17.69 28.21 29.68
C LEU A 134 -16.46 27.28 29.69
N GLY A 135 -15.28 27.81 29.36
CA GLY A 135 -14.01 27.07 29.38
C GLY A 135 -13.19 27.11 28.09
N PHE A 136 -13.72 27.67 27.01
CA PHE A 136 -13.00 27.82 25.75
C PHE A 136 -12.39 29.23 25.61
N VAL A 137 -11.14 29.31 25.11
CA VAL A 137 -10.45 30.57 24.83
C VAL A 137 -10.40 30.80 23.32
N HIS A 138 -10.92 31.94 22.87
CA HIS A 138 -10.78 32.36 21.49
C HIS A 138 -9.50 33.17 21.32
N ILE A 139 -8.63 32.75 20.41
CA ILE A 139 -7.39 33.46 20.07
C ILE A 139 -7.48 33.92 18.62
N ASP A 140 -7.60 35.23 18.41
CA ASP A 140 -7.51 35.86 17.10
C ASP A 140 -6.11 36.46 16.90
N VAL A 141 -5.50 36.21 15.75
CA VAL A 141 -4.17 36.74 15.42
C VAL A 141 -4.34 37.73 14.27
N LYS A 142 -4.19 39.02 14.60
CA LYS A 142 -4.17 40.11 13.61
C LYS A 142 -2.74 40.54 13.33
N HIS A 143 -2.40 40.62 12.04
CA HIS A 143 -1.16 41.26 11.61
C HIS A 143 -1.32 42.78 11.65
N LEU A 144 -0.54 43.45 12.48
CA LEU A 144 -0.46 44.90 12.49
C LEU A 144 0.53 45.38 11.42
N PRO A 145 0.27 46.54 10.77
CA PRO A 145 1.23 47.14 9.86
C PRO A 145 2.53 47.50 10.60
N LYS A 146 3.66 47.52 9.88
CA LYS A 146 4.94 47.94 10.45
C LYS A 146 4.82 49.36 11.00
N LEU A 147 5.13 49.53 12.30
CA LEU A 147 5.20 50.83 12.93
C LEU A 147 6.34 51.63 12.27
N ARG A 148 6.02 52.85 11.80
CA ARG A 148 7.04 53.80 11.36
C ARG A 148 7.70 54.37 12.60
N THR A 149 8.96 54.01 12.82
CA THR A 149 9.83 54.64 13.81
C THR A 149 10.51 55.85 13.15
N ALA A 150 10.54 56.98 13.87
CA ALA A 150 11.15 58.24 13.45
C ALA A 150 12.68 58.18 13.55
#